data_AF-A0A7N2R329-F1
#
_entry.id   AF-A0A7N2R329-F1
#
_cell.length_a   1.000
_cell.length_b   1.000
_cell.length_c   1.000
_cell.angle_alpha   90.00
_cell.angle_beta   90.00
_cell.angle_gamma   90.00
#
_symmetry.space_group_name_H-M   'P 1'
#
loop_
_entity.id
_entity.type
_entity.pdbx_description
1 polymer ?
#
loop_
_entity_poly.entity_id
_entity_poly.type
_entity_poly.pdbx_seq_one_letter_code
_entity_poly.pdbx_strand_id
1 'polypeptide(L)'
;MALEEEKTEMEMAVKDIEEEDDELGSKERVLYKYFLLEWKLVSSLLNDIVSHGRVTDPSSVYTIRSIMDKYQEQGQLLEPYLESIVSPLMLIIRTKTIELGVASKEILEIIKPICIIIYSLVTVCGYKAVIKFFPHQVSDLELAVSLLEKCHNTNSVTSLRQESTGEMEAKCVILLWLSILVLVPFDISTVDTSIANNSNLGELEPAPLVLRIIGFSKDYLSTAGPMRTIAGLLLSKLLTRPDMPKVFMRG
;
A
#
# COMPACT_ATOMS: atom_id res chain seq x y z
N MET A 1 20.86 -22.84 16.43
CA MET A 1 21.83 -21.75 16.31
C MET A 1 21.16 -20.40 16.05
N ALA A 2 20.76 -20.02 14.82
CA ALA A 2 20.11 -18.71 14.60
C ALA A 2 18.78 -18.51 15.37
N LEU A 3 17.97 -19.57 15.51
CA LEU A 3 16.72 -19.56 16.30
C LEU A 3 16.93 -19.56 17.82
N GLU A 4 18.13 -19.91 18.29
CA GLU A 4 18.49 -19.85 19.71
C GLU A 4 19.07 -18.47 20.06
N GLU A 5 19.79 -17.82 19.15
CA GLU A 5 20.26 -16.45 19.32
C GLU A 5 19.09 -15.46 19.36
N GLU A 6 18.09 -15.60 18.48
CA GLU A 6 16.87 -14.77 18.47
C GLU A 6 16.04 -14.92 19.75
N LYS A 7 16.00 -16.14 20.31
CA LYS A 7 15.35 -16.43 21.60
C LYS A 7 16.13 -15.83 22.78
N THR A 8 17.45 -15.76 22.68
CA THR A 8 18.33 -15.24 23.74
C THR A 8 18.33 -13.71 23.76
N GLU A 9 18.29 -13.05 22.60
CA GLU A 9 18.09 -11.59 22.49
C GLU A 9 16.71 -11.17 23.04
N MET A 10 15.68 -11.98 22.78
CA MET A 10 14.33 -11.75 23.31
C MET A 10 14.27 -11.95 24.84
N GLU A 11 15.05 -12.89 25.40
CA GLU A 11 15.15 -13.09 26.87
C GLU A 11 16.03 -12.03 27.56
N MET A 12 17.03 -11.46 26.88
CA MET A 12 17.85 -10.36 27.41
C MET A 12 17.10 -9.01 27.41
N ALA A 13 16.31 -8.72 26.37
CA ALA A 13 15.43 -7.55 26.35
C ALA A 13 14.34 -7.59 27.46
N VAL A 14 14.00 -8.79 27.96
CA VAL A 14 13.08 -9.01 29.07
C VAL A 14 13.73 -8.72 30.44
N LYS A 15 15.06 -8.80 30.54
CA LYS A 15 15.79 -8.64 31.81
C LYS A 15 16.20 -7.20 32.13
N ASP A 16 16.37 -6.34 31.14
CA ASP A 16 16.68 -4.92 31.37
C ASP A 16 15.45 -4.06 31.73
N ILE A 17 14.29 -4.69 31.98
CA ILE A 17 13.04 -4.06 32.46
C ILE A 17 12.77 -4.43 33.93
N GLU A 18 13.76 -4.94 34.64
CA GLU A 18 13.66 -5.14 36.09
C GLU A 18 14.22 -3.90 36.81
N GLU A 19 13.35 -3.29 37.62
CA GLU A 19 13.61 -2.18 38.54
C GLU A 19 13.29 -0.77 38.03
N GLU A 20 12.00 -0.51 37.81
CA GLU A 20 11.29 0.61 38.45
C GLU A 20 9.78 0.30 38.43
N ASP A 21 9.06 0.80 39.43
CA ASP A 21 7.62 0.67 39.68
C ASP A 21 6.76 0.82 38.41
N ASP A 22 5.56 0.20 38.33
CA ASP A 22 4.37 0.81 37.69
C ASP A 22 3.32 -0.19 37.15
N GLU A 23 2.09 0.03 37.59
CA GLU A 23 0.82 -0.51 37.06
C GLU A 23 0.71 -0.41 35.51
N LEU A 24 1.46 0.50 34.89
CA LEU A 24 1.58 0.71 33.45
C LEU A 24 2.17 -0.52 32.73
N GLY A 25 3.26 -1.09 33.26
CA GLY A 25 3.90 -2.27 32.67
C GLY A 25 3.05 -3.55 32.77
N SER A 26 2.08 -3.57 33.69
CA SER A 26 1.07 -4.64 33.78
C SER A 26 -0.01 -4.49 32.70
N LYS A 27 -0.50 -3.26 32.48
CA LYS A 27 -1.51 -2.96 31.43
C LYS A 27 -0.97 -3.24 30.03
N GLU A 28 0.27 -2.87 29.76
CA GLU A 28 0.91 -3.11 28.45
C GLU A 28 1.09 -4.62 28.17
N ARG A 29 1.52 -5.41 29.17
CA ARG A 29 1.61 -6.88 29.05
C ARG A 29 0.25 -7.54 28.79
N VAL A 30 -0.79 -7.08 29.48
CA VAL A 30 -2.16 -7.59 29.29
C VAL A 30 -2.63 -7.30 27.87
N LEU A 31 -2.43 -6.07 27.39
CA LEU A 31 -2.82 -5.68 26.04
C LEU A 31 -2.04 -6.48 24.98
N TYR A 32 -0.73 -6.65 25.14
CA TYR A 32 0.07 -7.49 24.25
C TYR A 32 -0.48 -8.93 24.17
N LYS A 33 -0.91 -9.50 25.30
CA LYS A 33 -1.53 -10.82 25.34
C LYS A 33 -2.85 -10.87 24.56
N TYR A 34 -3.69 -9.85 24.64
CA TYR A 34 -4.91 -9.74 23.83
C TYR A 34 -4.60 -9.61 22.34
N PHE A 35 -3.61 -8.77 22.00
CA PHE A 35 -3.12 -8.64 20.63
C PHE A 35 -2.70 -9.98 20.05
N LEU A 36 -1.93 -10.79 20.77
CA LEU A 36 -1.51 -12.11 20.29
C LEU A 36 -2.68 -13.08 20.04
N LEU A 37 -3.78 -12.96 20.79
CA LEU A 37 -4.98 -13.78 20.56
C LEU A 37 -5.72 -13.33 19.29
N GLU A 38 -5.92 -12.03 19.12
CA GLU A 38 -6.54 -11.47 17.92
C GLU A 38 -5.67 -11.68 16.68
N TRP A 39 -4.35 -11.59 16.84
CA TRP A 39 -3.37 -11.85 15.79
C TRP A 39 -3.48 -13.27 15.24
N LYS A 40 -3.72 -14.28 16.09
CA LYS A 40 -3.95 -15.66 15.60
C LYS A 40 -5.15 -15.74 14.66
N LEU A 41 -6.24 -15.04 14.99
CA LEU A 41 -7.42 -14.96 14.13
C LEU A 41 -7.10 -14.22 12.83
N VAL A 42 -6.49 -13.04 12.91
CA VAL A 42 -6.08 -12.25 11.74
C VAL A 42 -5.18 -13.06 10.82
N SER A 43 -4.15 -13.72 11.38
CA SER A 43 -3.21 -14.55 10.63
C SER A 43 -3.92 -15.71 9.93
N SER A 44 -4.88 -16.36 10.59
CA SER A 44 -5.70 -17.40 9.96
C SER A 44 -6.51 -16.87 8.77
N LEU A 45 -7.15 -15.71 8.91
CA LEU A 45 -7.94 -15.09 7.84
C LEU A 45 -7.05 -14.63 6.68
N LEU A 46 -5.87 -14.08 6.97
CA LEU A 46 -4.90 -13.69 5.95
C LEU A 46 -4.36 -14.91 5.19
N ASN A 47 -4.05 -16.01 5.88
CA ASN A 47 -3.59 -17.23 5.25
C ASN A 47 -4.67 -17.82 4.32
N ASP A 48 -5.95 -17.74 4.70
CA ASP A 48 -7.06 -18.14 3.83
C ASP A 48 -7.09 -17.28 2.54
N ILE A 49 -7.02 -15.95 2.68
CA ILE A 49 -6.99 -15.01 1.54
C ILE A 49 -5.80 -15.30 0.62
N VAL A 50 -4.63 -15.55 1.20
CA VAL A 50 -3.39 -15.83 0.44
C VAL A 50 -3.47 -17.16 -0.28
N SER A 51 -3.97 -18.22 0.36
CA SER A 51 -4.12 -19.53 -0.25
C SER A 51 -5.09 -19.54 -1.44
N HIS A 52 -6.17 -18.76 -1.38
CA HIS A 52 -7.13 -18.62 -2.47
C HIS A 52 -6.75 -17.56 -3.50
N GLY A 53 -5.78 -16.69 -3.17
CA GLY A 53 -5.38 -15.56 -4.01
C GLY A 53 -6.49 -14.52 -4.23
N ARG A 54 -7.49 -14.48 -3.35
CA ARG A 54 -8.61 -13.52 -3.34
C ARG A 54 -9.33 -13.61 -1.99
N VAL A 55 -10.11 -12.58 -1.65
CA VAL A 55 -11.05 -12.65 -0.53
C VAL A 55 -12.25 -13.51 -0.96
N THR A 56 -12.48 -14.59 -0.22
CA THR A 56 -13.59 -15.54 -0.41
C THR A 56 -14.83 -15.11 0.38
N ASP A 57 -14.61 -14.77 1.65
CA ASP A 57 -15.61 -14.26 2.58
C ASP A 57 -15.40 -12.77 2.86
N PRO A 58 -16.34 -11.89 2.48
CA PRO A 58 -16.27 -10.45 2.78
C PRO A 58 -16.19 -10.15 4.29
N SER A 59 -16.77 -11.00 5.15
CA SER A 59 -16.76 -10.78 6.60
C SER A 59 -15.35 -10.77 7.18
N SER A 60 -14.45 -11.57 6.60
CA SER A 60 -13.04 -11.64 6.95
C SER A 60 -12.34 -10.28 6.88
N VAL A 61 -12.65 -9.46 5.86
CA VAL A 61 -12.07 -8.12 5.69
C VAL A 61 -12.54 -7.18 6.79
N TYR A 62 -13.83 -7.21 7.12
CA TYR A 62 -14.40 -6.39 8.19
C TYR A 62 -13.82 -6.79 9.56
N THR A 63 -13.66 -8.09 9.81
CA THR A 63 -13.04 -8.60 11.04
C THR A 63 -11.58 -8.16 11.15
N ILE A 64 -10.77 -8.37 10.11
CA ILE A 64 -9.36 -7.95 10.09
C ILE A 64 -9.28 -6.45 10.36
N ARG A 65 -10.03 -5.63 9.61
CA ARG A 65 -10.04 -4.18 9.80
C ARG A 65 -10.47 -3.77 11.20
N SER A 66 -11.55 -4.35 11.72
CA SER A 66 -12.04 -4.04 13.06
C SER A 66 -11.02 -4.34 14.14
N ILE A 67 -10.21 -5.39 13.96
CA ILE A 67 -9.09 -5.71 14.86
C ILE A 67 -7.97 -4.69 14.70
N MET A 68 -7.53 -4.39 13.46
CA MET A 68 -6.47 -3.41 13.22
C MET A 68 -6.80 -2.03 13.82
N ASP A 69 -8.04 -1.57 13.62
CA ASP A 69 -8.49 -0.25 14.07
C ASP A 69 -8.45 -0.11 15.63
N LYS A 70 -8.43 -1.22 16.40
CA LYS A 70 -8.25 -1.19 17.87
C LYS A 70 -6.86 -0.74 18.30
N TYR A 71 -5.86 -0.98 17.45
CA TYR A 71 -4.45 -0.72 17.75
C TYR A 71 -3.96 0.59 17.13
N GLN A 72 -4.86 1.52 16.75
CA GLN A 72 -4.50 2.78 16.13
C GLN A 72 -3.54 3.64 16.97
N GLU A 73 -3.70 3.63 18.30
CA GLU A 73 -2.79 4.34 19.22
C GLU A 73 -1.50 3.56 19.54
N GLN A 74 -1.38 2.32 19.06
CA GLN A 74 -0.30 1.38 19.39
C GLN A 74 0.16 0.61 18.15
N GLY A 75 0.33 1.33 17.03
CA GLY A 75 0.69 0.76 15.74
C GLY A 75 1.99 -0.06 15.74
N GLN A 76 2.90 0.22 16.69
CA GLN A 76 4.14 -0.54 16.89
C GLN A 76 3.93 -2.03 17.17
N LEU A 77 2.75 -2.42 17.67
CA LEU A 77 2.40 -3.83 17.87
C LEU A 77 2.24 -4.59 16.55
N LEU A 78 1.77 -3.90 15.51
CA LEU A 78 1.55 -4.46 14.17
C LEU A 78 2.79 -4.37 13.29
N GLU A 79 3.69 -3.42 13.55
CA GLU A 79 4.89 -3.19 12.72
C GLU A 79 5.75 -4.43 12.45
N PRO A 80 6.03 -5.31 13.43
CA PRO A 80 6.80 -6.54 13.21
C PRO A 80 6.14 -7.51 12.22
N TYR A 81 4.82 -7.41 12.06
CA TYR A 81 4.05 -8.33 11.22
C TYR A 81 3.76 -7.76 9.84
N LEU A 82 4.03 -6.47 9.58
CA LEU A 82 3.66 -5.79 8.34
C LEU A 82 4.18 -6.51 7.09
N GLU A 83 5.41 -7.02 7.08
CA GLU A 83 5.95 -7.75 5.93
C GLU A 83 5.11 -8.98 5.60
N SER A 84 4.82 -9.78 6.63
CA SER A 84 4.04 -11.03 6.50
C SER A 84 2.60 -10.80 6.03
N ILE A 85 2.07 -9.58 6.16
CA ILE A 85 0.73 -9.21 5.70
C ILE A 85 0.80 -8.53 4.33
N VAL A 86 1.59 -7.46 4.22
CA VAL A 86 1.54 -6.53 3.08
C VAL A 86 2.14 -7.17 1.84
N SER A 87 3.28 -7.84 1.95
CA SER A 87 3.96 -8.45 0.81
C SER A 87 3.09 -9.48 0.08
N PRO A 88 2.47 -10.49 0.74
CA PRO A 88 1.62 -11.44 0.03
C PRO A 88 0.34 -10.79 -0.51
N LEU A 89 -0.26 -9.83 0.19
CA LEU A 89 -1.44 -9.12 -0.31
C LEU A 89 -1.14 -8.30 -1.58
N MET A 90 -0.01 -7.59 -1.61
CA MET A 90 0.44 -6.88 -2.81
C MET A 90 0.82 -7.83 -3.95
N LEU A 91 1.37 -9.00 -3.63
CA LEU A 91 1.63 -10.04 -4.63
C LEU A 91 0.33 -10.52 -5.30
N ILE A 92 -0.76 -10.67 -4.55
CA ILE A 92 -2.07 -11.00 -5.12
C ILE A 92 -2.55 -9.89 -6.05
N ILE A 93 -2.51 -8.62 -5.60
CA ILE A 93 -2.90 -7.48 -6.44
C ILE A 93 -2.12 -7.49 -7.76
N ARG A 94 -0.80 -7.62 -7.70
CA ARG A 94 0.07 -7.67 -8.87
C ARG A 94 -0.27 -8.85 -9.78
N THR A 95 -0.32 -10.06 -9.23
CA THR A 95 -0.53 -11.30 -10.00
C THR A 95 -1.90 -11.30 -10.67
N LYS A 96 -2.96 -10.96 -9.94
CA LYS A 96 -4.32 -10.91 -10.49
C LYS A 96 -4.50 -9.81 -11.53
N THR A 97 -3.81 -8.68 -11.38
CA THR A 97 -3.82 -7.62 -12.39
C THR A 97 -3.17 -8.08 -13.70
N ILE A 98 -2.09 -8.86 -13.61
CA ILE A 98 -1.41 -9.45 -14.77
C ILE A 98 -2.28 -10.55 -15.41
N GLU A 99 -2.81 -11.48 -14.62
CA GLU A 99 -3.59 -12.64 -15.10
C GLU A 99 -4.91 -12.24 -15.77
N LEU A 100 -5.69 -11.36 -15.11
CA LEU A 100 -7.02 -10.97 -15.60
C LEU A 100 -6.96 -9.79 -16.59
N GLY A 101 -5.85 -9.06 -16.57
CA GLY A 101 -5.70 -7.79 -17.25
C GLY A 101 -6.52 -6.67 -16.62
N VAL A 102 -6.03 -5.44 -16.77
CA VAL A 102 -6.68 -4.24 -16.23
C VAL A 102 -8.07 -4.04 -16.85
N ALA A 103 -8.38 -4.54 -18.04
CA ALA A 103 -9.72 -4.37 -18.64
C ALA A 103 -10.83 -5.15 -17.90
N SER A 104 -10.52 -6.28 -17.24
CA SER A 104 -11.53 -7.16 -16.62
C SER A 104 -12.23 -6.50 -15.42
N LYS A 105 -13.56 -6.41 -15.41
CA LYS A 105 -14.31 -5.84 -14.26
C LYS A 105 -14.05 -6.59 -12.95
N GLU A 106 -13.79 -7.89 -13.03
CA GLU A 106 -13.50 -8.76 -11.88
C GLU A 106 -12.26 -8.30 -11.10
N ILE A 107 -11.29 -7.63 -11.75
CA ILE A 107 -10.07 -7.18 -11.05
C ILE A 107 -10.40 -6.26 -9.87
N LEU A 108 -11.40 -5.38 -10.02
CA LEU A 108 -11.78 -4.46 -8.96
C LEU A 108 -12.44 -5.18 -7.79
N GLU A 109 -13.19 -6.24 -8.04
CA GLU A 109 -13.83 -7.06 -7.01
C GLU A 109 -12.79 -7.81 -6.17
N ILE A 110 -11.63 -8.14 -6.76
CA ILE A 110 -10.52 -8.81 -6.07
C ILE A 110 -9.66 -7.81 -5.30
N ILE A 111 -9.24 -6.69 -5.93
CA ILE A 111 -8.28 -5.79 -5.30
C ILE A 111 -8.92 -4.91 -4.21
N LYS A 112 -10.18 -4.48 -4.35
CA LYS A 112 -10.81 -3.55 -3.39
C LYS A 112 -10.83 -4.11 -1.96
N PRO A 113 -11.27 -5.35 -1.72
CA PRO A 113 -11.21 -5.96 -0.38
C PRO A 113 -9.78 -6.03 0.19
N ILE A 114 -8.79 -6.34 -0.64
CA ILE A 114 -7.38 -6.40 -0.23
C ILE A 114 -6.86 -5.01 0.13
N CYS A 115 -7.18 -4.00 -0.69
CA CYS A 115 -6.82 -2.62 -0.45
C CYS A 115 -7.43 -2.08 0.86
N ILE A 116 -8.63 -2.53 1.27
CA ILE A 116 -9.20 -2.19 2.57
C ILE A 116 -8.28 -2.64 3.71
N ILE A 117 -7.76 -3.86 3.65
CA ILE A 117 -6.84 -4.40 4.65
C ILE A 117 -5.55 -3.58 4.68
N ILE A 118 -4.92 -3.39 3.51
CA ILE A 118 -3.66 -2.65 3.39
C ILE A 118 -3.82 -1.21 3.87
N TYR A 119 -4.89 -0.52 3.45
CA TYR A 119 -5.13 0.86 3.86
C TYR A 119 -5.41 0.97 5.37
N SER A 120 -6.00 -0.06 5.99
CA SER A 120 -6.18 -0.08 7.45
C SER A 120 -4.83 -0.14 8.18
N LEU A 121 -3.85 -0.89 7.66
CA LEU A 121 -2.49 -0.87 8.17
C LEU A 121 -1.82 0.50 7.94
N VAL A 122 -2.07 1.14 6.79
CA VAL A 122 -1.57 2.50 6.52
C VAL A 122 -2.09 3.51 7.54
N THR A 123 -3.36 3.39 7.97
CA THR A 123 -3.94 4.29 8.97
C THR A 123 -3.43 4.03 10.39
N VAL A 124 -3.04 2.79 10.70
CA VAL A 124 -2.60 2.39 12.05
C VAL A 124 -1.08 2.54 12.24
N CYS A 125 -0.28 2.02 11.32
CA CYS A 125 1.20 2.05 11.40
C CYS A 125 1.82 3.23 10.65
N GLY A 126 1.02 3.98 9.89
CA GLY A 126 1.50 5.04 9.01
C GLY A 126 2.03 4.53 7.67
N TYR A 127 1.87 5.34 6.62
CA TYR A 127 2.18 4.93 5.26
C TYR A 127 3.65 4.52 5.06
N LYS A 128 4.61 5.19 5.72
CA LYS A 128 6.04 4.89 5.57
C LYS A 128 6.40 3.47 6.01
N ALA A 129 5.79 2.99 7.09
CA ALA A 129 6.00 1.64 7.60
C ALA A 129 5.41 0.57 6.65
N VAL A 130 4.35 0.90 5.93
CA VAL A 130 3.67 -0.04 5.04
C VAL A 130 4.31 -0.11 3.65
N ILE A 131 4.62 1.04 3.03
CA ILE A 131 5.07 1.08 1.63
C ILE A 131 6.42 0.40 1.39
N LYS A 132 7.25 0.21 2.44
CA LYS A 132 8.53 -0.54 2.32
C LYS A 132 8.33 -1.99 1.86
N PHE A 133 7.14 -2.55 2.05
CA PHE A 133 6.80 -3.92 1.69
C PHE A 133 6.05 -4.06 0.36
N PHE A 134 5.84 -2.96 -0.35
CA PHE A 134 5.22 -2.99 -1.68
C PHE A 134 6.22 -3.49 -2.74
N PRO A 135 5.77 -3.98 -3.90
CA PRO A 135 6.64 -4.36 -5.00
C PRO A 135 7.35 -3.13 -5.59
N HIS A 136 8.64 -3.26 -5.91
CA HIS A 136 9.48 -2.16 -6.42
C HIS A 136 10.02 -2.46 -7.84
N GLN A 137 9.42 -3.38 -8.59
CA GLN A 137 9.93 -3.72 -9.91
C GLN A 137 9.58 -2.62 -10.92
N VAL A 138 10.53 -2.33 -11.81
CA VAL A 138 10.37 -1.30 -12.86
C VAL A 138 9.17 -1.61 -13.77
N SER A 139 8.93 -2.89 -14.05
CA SER A 139 7.77 -3.38 -14.81
C SER A 139 6.43 -3.06 -14.15
N ASP A 140 6.41 -2.77 -12.86
CA ASP A 140 5.17 -2.53 -12.13
C ASP A 140 4.66 -1.08 -12.30
N LEU A 141 5.47 -0.16 -12.85
CA LEU A 141 5.05 1.24 -13.03
C LEU A 141 3.86 1.38 -13.98
N GLU A 142 3.98 0.86 -15.20
CA GLU A 142 2.89 0.94 -16.19
C GLU A 142 1.65 0.15 -15.71
N LEU A 143 1.86 -0.98 -15.05
CA LEU A 143 0.80 -1.78 -14.41
C LEU A 143 0.04 -0.96 -13.38
N ALA A 144 0.74 -0.31 -12.45
CA ALA A 144 0.15 0.49 -11.39
C ALA A 144 -0.57 1.74 -11.93
N VAL A 145 -0.04 2.40 -12.97
CA VAL A 145 -0.73 3.54 -13.61
C VAL A 145 -2.04 3.08 -14.26
N SER A 146 -2.01 1.96 -14.97
CA SER A 146 -3.21 1.41 -15.62
C SER A 146 -4.26 0.98 -14.60
N LEU A 147 -3.82 0.40 -13.47
CA LEU A 147 -4.71 0.04 -12.37
C LEU A 147 -5.31 1.28 -11.70
N LEU A 148 -4.51 2.36 -11.52
CA LEU A 148 -5.01 3.63 -11.01
C LEU A 148 -6.06 4.23 -11.93
N GLU A 149 -5.84 4.24 -13.24
CA GLU A 149 -6.81 4.74 -14.23
C GLU A 149 -8.15 4.03 -14.10
N LYS A 150 -8.12 2.70 -13.96
CA LYS A 150 -9.33 1.92 -13.73
C LYS A 150 -10.04 2.30 -12.43
N CYS A 151 -9.29 2.43 -11.34
CA CYS A 151 -9.81 2.88 -10.06
C CYS A 151 -10.39 4.30 -10.16
N HIS A 152 -9.74 5.19 -10.90
CA HIS A 152 -10.15 6.58 -11.10
C HIS A 152 -11.52 6.67 -11.76
N ASN A 153 -11.74 5.89 -12.83
CA ASN A 153 -13.01 5.84 -13.57
C ASN A 153 -14.14 5.16 -12.80
N THR A 154 -13.86 4.55 -11.65
CA THR A 154 -14.86 3.95 -10.77
C THR A 154 -15.30 4.97 -9.72
N ASN A 155 -16.57 5.37 -9.79
CA ASN A 155 -17.15 6.31 -8.84
C ASN A 155 -17.25 5.70 -7.44
N SER A 156 -16.88 6.49 -6.42
CA SER A 156 -17.11 6.12 -5.02
C SER A 156 -18.57 6.38 -4.68
N VAL A 157 -19.27 5.38 -4.14
CA VAL A 157 -20.67 5.55 -3.71
C VAL A 157 -20.74 6.31 -2.37
N THR A 158 -19.69 6.20 -1.55
CA THR A 158 -19.56 6.90 -0.27
C THR A 158 -18.11 7.34 -0.05
N SER A 159 -17.93 8.41 0.73
CA SER A 159 -16.61 8.94 1.13
C SER A 159 -16.24 8.56 2.57
N LEU A 160 -17.16 7.96 3.33
CA LEU A 160 -16.92 7.54 4.70
C LEU A 160 -16.18 6.21 4.72
N ARG A 161 -15.00 6.17 5.34
CA ARG A 161 -14.16 4.94 5.44
C ARG A 161 -14.97 3.77 6.02
N GLN A 162 -15.85 4.00 6.99
CA GLN A 162 -16.64 2.94 7.66
C GLN A 162 -17.69 2.30 6.75
N GLU A 163 -18.13 3.00 5.72
CA GLU A 163 -19.10 2.53 4.72
C GLU A 163 -18.44 2.16 3.40
N SER A 164 -17.11 2.28 3.32
CA SER A 164 -16.37 2.14 2.06
C SER A 164 -16.52 0.75 1.46
N THR A 165 -16.92 0.72 0.19
CA THR A 165 -16.89 -0.46 -0.68
C THR A 165 -15.48 -0.74 -1.25
N GLY A 166 -14.46 -0.03 -0.77
CA GLY A 166 -13.05 -0.23 -1.08
C GLY A 166 -12.49 0.63 -2.21
N GLU A 167 -13.31 1.48 -2.85
CA GLU A 167 -12.88 2.38 -3.93
C GLU A 167 -11.84 3.38 -3.45
N MET A 168 -12.06 4.00 -2.28
CA MET A 168 -11.16 4.99 -1.73
C MET A 168 -9.82 4.34 -1.34
N GLU A 169 -9.88 3.20 -0.67
CA GLU A 169 -8.72 2.44 -0.22
C GLU A 169 -7.90 1.97 -1.42
N ALA A 170 -8.55 1.47 -2.48
CA ALA A 170 -7.86 1.11 -3.72
C ALA A 170 -7.13 2.31 -4.33
N LYS A 171 -7.79 3.46 -4.48
CA LYS A 171 -7.14 4.70 -4.98
C LYS A 171 -5.93 5.08 -4.13
N CYS A 172 -6.06 5.05 -2.80
CA CYS A 172 -4.98 5.40 -1.88
C CYS A 172 -3.81 4.43 -1.96
N VAL A 173 -4.06 3.11 -1.95
CA VAL A 173 -3.02 2.08 -2.02
C VAL A 173 -2.26 2.16 -3.34
N ILE A 174 -2.96 2.32 -4.47
CA ILE A 174 -2.28 2.43 -5.78
C ILE A 174 -1.49 3.74 -5.90
N LEU A 175 -2.00 4.87 -5.39
CA LEU A 175 -1.24 6.12 -5.34
C LEU A 175 0.02 6.00 -4.47
N LEU A 176 -0.07 5.31 -3.33
CA LEU A 176 1.09 5.01 -2.48
C LEU A 176 2.10 4.12 -3.20
N TRP A 177 1.62 3.12 -3.96
CA TRP A 177 2.47 2.25 -4.77
C TRP A 177 3.20 3.03 -5.86
N LEU A 178 2.51 3.89 -6.58
CA LEU A 178 3.17 4.78 -7.54
C LEU A 178 4.21 5.68 -6.86
N SER A 179 3.94 6.15 -5.63
CA SER A 179 4.86 7.04 -4.91
C SER A 179 6.21 6.38 -4.58
N ILE A 180 6.31 5.05 -4.58
CA ILE A 180 7.58 4.34 -4.44
C ILE A 180 8.19 4.01 -5.81
N LEU A 181 7.35 3.62 -6.78
CA LEU A 181 7.81 3.22 -8.12
C LEU A 181 8.48 4.39 -8.85
N VAL A 182 7.98 5.62 -8.67
CA VAL A 182 8.60 6.81 -9.27
C VAL A 182 9.98 7.13 -8.71
N LEU A 183 10.39 6.56 -7.56
CA LEU A 183 11.73 6.79 -6.99
C LEU A 183 12.79 5.80 -7.47
N VAL A 184 12.38 4.70 -8.12
CA VAL A 184 13.34 3.70 -8.59
C VAL A 184 14.19 4.33 -9.71
N PRO A 185 15.54 4.19 -9.68
CA PRO A 185 16.44 4.88 -10.61
C PRO A 185 16.46 4.21 -11.98
N PHE A 186 15.42 4.44 -12.78
CA PHE A 186 15.30 3.99 -14.17
C PHE A 186 14.67 5.09 -15.02
N ASP A 187 14.92 5.10 -16.32
CA ASP A 187 14.27 6.06 -17.23
C ASP A 187 12.83 5.62 -17.52
N ILE A 188 11.84 6.46 -17.18
CA ILE A 188 10.40 6.14 -17.35
C ILE A 188 10.05 5.86 -18.81
N SER A 189 10.77 6.47 -19.77
CA SER A 189 10.54 6.22 -21.19
C SER A 189 10.76 4.75 -21.59
N THR A 190 11.61 4.02 -20.84
CA THR A 190 11.93 2.62 -21.16
C THR A 190 10.81 1.63 -20.88
N VAL A 191 9.84 2.01 -20.04
CA VAL A 191 8.68 1.17 -19.68
C VAL A 191 7.38 1.69 -20.26
N ASP A 192 7.39 2.83 -20.95
CA ASP A 192 6.19 3.42 -21.50
C ASP A 192 5.88 2.79 -22.86
N THR A 193 5.03 1.74 -22.84
CA THR A 193 4.61 1.04 -24.05
C THR A 193 3.86 1.95 -25.02
N SER A 194 3.34 3.09 -24.57
CA SER A 194 2.64 4.06 -25.43
C SER A 194 3.57 4.91 -26.31
N ILE A 195 4.88 4.94 -26.02
CA ILE A 195 5.88 5.62 -26.86
C ILE A 195 5.98 4.94 -28.23
N ALA A 196 5.92 3.61 -28.29
CA ALA A 196 5.97 2.86 -29.54
C ALA A 196 4.81 3.21 -30.50
N ASN A 197 3.68 3.69 -29.95
CA ASN A 197 2.49 4.08 -30.71
C ASN A 197 2.46 5.57 -31.10
N ASN A 198 3.36 6.39 -30.55
CA ASN A 198 3.43 7.83 -30.80
C ASN A 198 4.78 8.19 -31.45
N SER A 199 4.89 7.95 -32.76
CA SER A 199 6.10 8.24 -33.56
C SER A 199 6.43 9.74 -33.72
N ASN A 200 5.71 10.63 -33.03
CA ASN A 200 5.84 12.10 -33.15
C ASN A 200 6.31 12.78 -31.85
N LEU A 201 6.68 12.01 -30.81
CA LEU A 201 7.17 12.60 -29.57
C LEU A 201 8.59 13.16 -29.79
N GLY A 202 8.74 14.48 -29.78
CA GLY A 202 10.06 15.11 -29.82
C GLY A 202 10.86 14.76 -28.56
N GLU A 203 12.20 14.73 -28.65
CA GLU A 203 13.13 14.43 -27.52
C GLU A 203 12.94 15.33 -26.27
N LEU A 204 12.10 16.36 -26.37
CA LEU A 204 11.89 17.39 -25.35
C LEU A 204 10.55 17.26 -24.61
N GLU A 205 9.64 16.38 -25.03
CA GLU A 205 8.35 16.20 -24.34
C GLU A 205 8.43 15.11 -23.25
N PRO A 206 7.75 15.29 -22.10
CA PRO A 206 7.68 14.25 -21.08
C PRO A 206 7.04 12.98 -21.63
N ALA A 207 7.53 11.81 -21.20
CA ALA A 207 6.92 10.53 -21.56
C ALA A 207 5.41 10.53 -21.25
N PRO A 208 4.55 9.99 -22.14
CA PRO A 208 3.10 9.93 -21.92
C PRO A 208 2.68 9.34 -20.56
N LEU A 209 3.43 8.36 -20.05
CA LEU A 209 3.21 7.76 -18.74
C LEU A 209 3.40 8.78 -17.60
N VAL A 210 4.40 9.67 -17.71
CA VAL A 210 4.62 10.79 -16.79
C VAL A 210 3.44 11.76 -16.84
N LEU A 211 3.00 12.12 -18.05
CA LEU A 211 1.85 13.01 -18.23
C LEU A 211 0.57 12.44 -17.60
N ARG A 212 0.32 11.13 -17.75
CA ARG A 212 -0.80 10.43 -17.10
C ARG A 212 -0.71 10.51 -15.58
N ILE A 213 0.47 10.26 -14.99
CA ILE A 213 0.66 10.36 -13.52
C ILE A 213 0.42 11.79 -13.03
N ILE A 214 0.90 12.79 -13.77
CA ILE A 214 0.68 14.22 -13.46
C ILE A 214 -0.81 14.55 -13.55
N GLY A 215 -1.50 14.07 -14.59
CA GLY A 215 -2.94 14.25 -14.76
C GLY A 215 -3.74 13.75 -13.55
N PHE A 216 -3.57 12.47 -13.20
CA PHE A 216 -4.24 11.90 -12.03
C PHE A 216 -3.89 12.64 -10.74
N SER A 217 -2.62 13.02 -10.58
CA SER A 217 -2.18 13.75 -9.38
C SER A 217 -2.87 15.11 -9.27
N LYS A 218 -3.04 15.85 -10.37
CA LYS A 218 -3.79 17.13 -10.40
C LYS A 218 -5.27 16.94 -10.04
N ASP A 219 -5.89 15.90 -10.58
CA ASP A 219 -7.29 15.59 -10.29
C ASP A 219 -7.48 15.30 -8.80
N TYR A 220 -6.65 14.42 -8.22
CA TYR A 220 -6.72 14.08 -6.80
C TYR A 220 -6.32 15.25 -5.88
N LEU A 221 -5.41 16.13 -6.30
CA LEU A 221 -5.08 17.34 -5.54
C LEU A 221 -6.28 18.29 -5.41
N SER A 222 -7.19 18.25 -6.39
CA SER A 222 -8.42 19.03 -6.40
C SER A 222 -9.56 18.41 -5.58
N THR A 223 -9.37 17.19 -5.07
CA THR A 223 -10.35 16.48 -4.22
C THR A 223 -10.06 16.65 -2.73
N ALA A 224 -11.10 16.59 -1.90
CA ALA A 224 -10.93 16.48 -0.45
C ALA A 224 -10.68 15.01 -0.05
N GLY A 225 -9.86 14.79 0.99
CA GLY A 225 -9.62 13.46 1.55
C GLY A 225 -8.16 13.00 1.47
N PRO A 226 -7.88 11.72 1.80
CA PRO A 226 -6.52 11.18 1.89
C PRO A 226 -5.80 11.18 0.54
N MET A 227 -6.54 11.01 -0.57
CA MET A 227 -6.00 11.02 -1.93
C MET A 227 -5.24 12.30 -2.25
N ARG A 228 -5.67 13.47 -1.75
CA ARG A 228 -4.99 14.75 -1.96
C ARG A 228 -3.56 14.73 -1.42
N THR A 229 -3.39 14.28 -0.18
CA THR A 229 -2.08 14.23 0.48
C THR A 229 -1.17 13.21 -0.21
N ILE A 230 -1.70 12.04 -0.55
CA ILE A 230 -0.92 10.98 -1.22
C ILE A 230 -0.54 11.41 -2.65
N ALA A 231 -1.44 12.07 -3.38
CA ALA A 231 -1.15 12.63 -4.70
C ALA A 231 -0.07 13.72 -4.64
N GLY A 232 -0.11 14.60 -3.63
CA GLY A 232 0.98 15.56 -3.39
C GLY A 232 2.33 14.88 -3.11
N LEU A 233 2.32 13.77 -2.37
CA LEU A 233 3.51 12.95 -2.13
C LEU A 233 4.03 12.32 -3.42
N LEU A 234 3.16 11.71 -4.23
CA LEU A 234 3.51 11.13 -5.53
C LEU A 234 4.09 12.19 -6.47
N LEU A 235 3.41 13.31 -6.61
CA LEU A 235 3.81 14.39 -7.50
C LEU A 235 5.15 15.01 -7.08
N SER A 236 5.34 15.28 -5.78
CA SER A 236 6.61 15.84 -5.28
C SER A 236 7.78 14.91 -5.59
N LYS A 237 7.65 13.60 -5.32
CA LYS A 237 8.68 12.62 -5.64
C LYS A 237 8.98 12.53 -7.13
N LEU A 238 7.94 12.49 -7.98
CA LEU A 238 8.07 12.46 -9.43
C LEU A 238 8.84 13.70 -9.95
N LEU A 239 8.48 14.90 -9.49
CA LEU A 239 9.10 16.15 -9.94
C LEU A 239 10.54 16.32 -9.44
N THR A 240 10.90 15.71 -8.32
CA THR A 240 12.27 15.74 -7.78
C THR A 240 13.22 14.71 -8.39
N ARG A 241 12.76 13.83 -9.29
CA ARG A 241 13.64 12.86 -9.94
C ARG A 241 14.70 13.57 -10.80
N PRO A 242 15.93 13.06 -10.92
CA PRO A 242 17.01 13.76 -11.62
C PRO A 242 16.79 13.94 -13.14
N ASP A 243 15.95 13.12 -13.76
CA ASP A 243 15.57 13.17 -15.18
C ASP A 243 14.48 14.21 -15.47
N MET A 244 13.63 14.54 -14.49
CA MET A 244 12.44 15.38 -14.66
C MET A 244 12.74 16.90 -14.85
N PRO A 245 13.69 17.53 -14.11
CA PRO A 245 14.00 18.95 -14.25
C PRO A 245 14.49 19.35 -15.64
N LYS A 246 15.14 18.44 -16.38
CA LYS A 246 15.60 18.72 -17.76
C LYS A 246 14.44 18.96 -18.72
N VAL A 247 13.30 18.32 -18.45
CA VAL A 247 12.08 18.39 -19.26
C VAL A 247 11.25 19.63 -18.91
N PHE A 248 11.18 20.03 -17.63
CA PHE A 248 10.35 21.15 -17.18
C PHE A 248 11.06 22.51 -17.02
N MET A 249 12.41 22.55 -16.92
CA MET A 249 13.15 23.83 -16.73
C MET A 249 13.64 24.49 -18.02
N ARG A 250 13.34 23.93 -19.20
CA ARG A 250 13.75 24.48 -20.51
C ARG A 250 12.58 25.02 -21.35
N GLY A 251 11.37 25.08 -20.78
CA GLY A 251 10.18 25.67 -21.38
C GLY A 251 10.00 27.13 -20.98
#